data_AF-A0AAD9NK27-F1
#
_entry.id   AF-A0AAD9NK27-F1
#
_cell.length_a   1.000
_cell.length_b   1.000
_cell.length_c   1.000
_cell.angle_alpha   90.00
_cell.angle_beta   90.00
_cell.angle_gamma   90.00
#
_symmetry.space_group_name_H-M   'P 1'
#
loop_
_entity.id
_entity.type
_entity.pdbx_description
1 polymer ?
#
loop_
_entity_poly.entity_id
_entity_poly.type
_entity_poly.pdbx_seq_one_letter_code
_entity_poly.pdbx_strand_id
1 'polypeptide(L)'
;MVVTWENTLPRISYDPENDKPNTFQLTIIYDASSWMTFLVFGYEKTGWDSFLTVRSNTVGYYVTQYGIDKKAVPWVSGKEASFTLADLKGNTNEIGRYFYQVAAGSGGTVNYEQRCEDWYFSQNMYIINLQMALTSSCPCDRRQARFDRRWQQDIDLARSGASMECYYQRFLSFTTATQYCCYDNFWGSLLTRSDGSGSHLYSFHPKFYRSMHTQEDVEPKKWCCSYTDNCHLYLAARPVDYCWSYSPPWFGWFFGDPHIRTLDGLSYTFNGLGEYVLLETTDGNFTMQGRTEKALNENGTEIAATIFSGFAAKDATSDPVNILANAARDGNANATYVCFG
;
A
#
# COMPACT_ATOMS: atom_id res chain seq x y z
N MET A 1 -27.18 19.47 0.08
CA MET A 1 -28.30 18.74 -0.56
C MET A 1 -29.61 19.32 -0.05
N VAL A 2 -30.63 19.45 -0.89
CA VAL A 2 -31.95 19.95 -0.49
C VAL A 2 -33.01 18.92 -0.89
N VAL A 3 -33.90 18.59 0.03
CA VAL A 3 -35.03 17.69 -0.20
C VAL A 3 -36.30 18.39 0.24
N THR A 4 -37.31 18.42 -0.63
CA THR A 4 -38.60 19.05 -0.36
C THR A 4 -39.69 17.99 -0.36
N TRP A 5 -40.56 18.02 0.64
CA TRP A 5 -41.78 17.24 0.72
C TRP A 5 -42.96 18.19 0.59
N GLU A 6 -43.67 18.11 -0.53
CA GLU A 6 -44.80 18.97 -0.84
C GLU A 6 -46.12 18.23 -0.63
N ASN A 7 -47.06 18.88 0.06
CA ASN A 7 -48.41 18.38 0.31
C ASN A 7 -48.49 16.95 0.87
N THR A 8 -47.59 16.61 1.79
CA THR A 8 -47.52 15.27 2.39
C THR A 8 -48.56 15.07 3.50
N LEU A 9 -49.29 13.97 3.42
CA LEU A 9 -50.21 13.52 4.47
C LEU A 9 -49.43 12.84 5.61
N PRO A 10 -49.94 12.91 6.85
CA PRO A 10 -49.33 12.20 7.98
C PRO A 10 -49.32 10.69 7.74
N ARG A 11 -48.29 9.99 8.28
CA ARG A 11 -48.05 8.53 8.12
C ARG A 11 -49.22 7.65 8.58
N ILE A 12 -50.19 8.22 9.30
CA ILE A 12 -51.46 7.59 9.63
C ILE A 12 -52.55 8.63 9.36
N SER A 13 -53.16 8.53 8.19
CA SER A 13 -54.31 9.35 7.77
C SER A 13 -55.56 8.47 7.88
N TYR A 14 -56.46 8.79 8.81
CA TYR A 14 -57.74 8.07 8.97
C TYR A 14 -58.86 8.69 8.13
N ASP A 15 -58.70 9.95 7.72
CA ASP A 15 -59.64 10.68 6.87
C ASP A 15 -58.84 11.56 5.86
N PRO A 16 -58.37 10.96 4.75
CA PRO A 16 -57.51 11.64 3.78
C PRO A 16 -58.17 12.83 3.08
N GLU A 17 -59.51 12.90 3.08
CA GLU A 17 -60.27 13.98 2.45
C GLU A 17 -60.30 15.24 3.33
N ASN A 18 -60.20 15.07 4.66
CA ASN A 18 -60.21 16.17 5.63
C ASN A 18 -58.84 16.45 6.25
N ASP A 19 -57.87 15.55 6.11
CA ASP A 19 -56.49 15.76 6.58
C ASP A 19 -55.80 16.87 5.81
N LYS A 20 -55.33 17.90 6.52
CA LYS A 20 -54.63 19.01 5.87
C LYS A 20 -53.17 18.60 5.58
N PRO A 21 -52.70 18.81 4.35
CA PRO A 21 -51.38 18.37 3.95
C PRO A 21 -50.27 19.26 4.50
N ASN A 22 -49.06 18.70 4.60
CA ASN A 22 -47.88 19.36 5.16
C ASN A 22 -46.82 19.57 4.10
N THR A 23 -46.18 20.75 4.14
CA THR A 23 -45.06 21.08 3.26
C THR A 23 -43.87 21.49 4.11
N PHE A 24 -42.76 20.80 3.93
CA PHE A 24 -41.50 21.07 4.61
C PHE A 24 -40.29 20.72 3.75
N GLN A 25 -39.17 21.35 4.06
CA GLN A 25 -37.90 21.18 3.37
C GLN A 25 -36.81 20.80 4.36
N LEU A 26 -35.94 19.87 3.98
CA LEU A 26 -34.70 19.54 4.66
C LEU A 26 -33.52 19.94 3.80
N THR A 27 -32.69 20.84 4.33
CA THR A 27 -31.40 21.17 3.75
C THR A 27 -30.30 20.52 4.58
N ILE A 28 -29.53 19.64 3.95
CA ILE A 28 -28.34 19.01 4.52
C ILE A 28 -27.14 19.85 4.09
N ILE A 29 -26.48 20.46 5.07
CA ILE A 29 -25.24 21.22 4.89
C ILE A 29 -24.11 20.39 5.47
N TYR A 30 -23.09 20.14 4.67
CA TYR A 30 -21.86 19.51 5.12
C TYR A 30 -20.73 20.52 4.96
N ASP A 31 -20.11 20.89 6.07
CA ASP A 31 -18.87 21.66 6.06
C ASP A 31 -17.69 20.69 6.08
N ALA A 32 -17.02 20.58 4.93
CA ALA A 32 -15.85 19.73 4.76
C ALA A 32 -14.66 20.20 5.61
N SER A 33 -14.59 21.49 5.97
CA SER A 33 -13.47 22.05 6.72
C SER A 33 -13.57 21.79 8.23
N SER A 34 -14.78 21.80 8.78
CA SER A 34 -15.05 21.60 10.21
C SER A 34 -15.63 20.22 10.55
N TRP A 35 -15.84 19.37 9.52
CA TRP A 35 -16.50 18.05 9.61
C TRP A 35 -17.83 18.10 10.36
N MET A 36 -18.57 19.19 10.15
CA MET A 36 -19.86 19.40 10.76
C MET A 36 -20.95 19.15 9.72
N THR A 37 -21.87 18.26 10.08
CA THR A 37 -23.12 18.09 9.35
C THR A 37 -24.21 18.85 10.07
N PHE A 38 -24.83 19.78 9.35
CA PHE A 38 -25.97 20.53 9.81
C PHE A 38 -27.22 20.13 9.02
N LEU A 39 -28.33 20.06 9.74
CA LEU A 39 -29.66 19.90 9.17
C LEU A 39 -30.43 21.20 9.40
N VAL A 40 -31.00 21.73 8.32
CA VAL A 40 -31.92 22.87 8.38
C VAL A 40 -33.29 22.37 7.94
N PHE A 41 -34.26 22.44 8.84
CA PHE A 41 -35.66 22.18 8.54
C PHE A 41 -36.38 23.50 8.32
N GLY A 42 -37.04 23.64 7.17
CA GLY A 42 -37.99 24.72 6.91
C GLY A 42 -39.41 24.15 6.82
N TYR A 43 -40.26 24.47 7.79
CA TYR A 43 -41.67 24.09 7.78
C TYR A 43 -42.48 25.27 7.25
N GLU A 44 -43.13 25.09 6.10
CA GLU A 44 -43.90 26.15 5.43
C GLU A 44 -45.39 26.03 5.72
N LYS A 45 -45.91 24.80 5.76
CA LYS A 45 -47.31 24.52 6.04
C LYS A 45 -47.43 23.30 6.93
N THR A 46 -47.98 23.48 8.12
CA THR A 46 -48.29 22.39 9.06
C THR A 46 -49.80 22.27 9.17
N GLY A 47 -50.36 21.30 8.47
CA GLY A 47 -51.79 20.96 8.45
C GLY A 47 -52.22 20.02 9.56
N TRP A 48 -51.40 19.80 10.59
CA TRP A 48 -51.73 18.85 11.63
C TRP A 48 -52.85 19.40 12.53
N ASP A 49 -53.94 18.66 12.66
CA ASP A 49 -55.05 19.01 13.56
C ASP A 49 -54.87 18.30 14.92
N SER A 50 -54.75 19.09 15.99
CA SER A 50 -54.60 18.57 17.35
C SER A 50 -55.83 17.78 17.83
N PHE A 51 -57.01 18.03 17.28
CA PHE A 51 -58.26 17.38 17.69
C PHE A 51 -58.44 15.97 17.11
N LEU A 52 -57.78 15.66 16.00
CA LEU A 52 -57.90 14.38 15.29
C LEU A 52 -56.83 13.35 15.71
N THR A 53 -55.80 13.77 16.43
CA THR A 53 -54.65 12.92 16.76
C THR A 53 -54.65 12.44 18.21
N VAL A 54 -54.87 11.14 18.42
CA VAL A 54 -54.77 10.45 19.73
C VAL A 54 -53.31 10.32 20.22
N ARG A 55 -52.32 10.82 19.47
CA ARG A 55 -50.88 10.64 19.76
C ARG A 55 -50.10 11.94 19.62
N SER A 56 -49.08 12.08 20.46
CA SER A 56 -48.05 13.11 20.36
C SER A 56 -47.36 13.07 18.99
N ASN A 57 -47.43 14.18 18.26
CA ASN A 57 -46.75 14.31 16.99
C ASN A 57 -45.24 14.50 17.19
N THR A 58 -44.44 13.59 16.62
CA THR A 58 -42.99 13.63 16.73
C THR A 58 -42.41 14.13 15.42
N VAL A 59 -41.72 15.26 15.52
CA VAL A 59 -41.16 16.00 14.39
C VAL A 59 -39.65 16.06 14.51
N GLY A 60 -38.95 15.96 13.38
CA GLY A 60 -37.50 16.04 13.29
C GLY A 60 -36.86 14.75 12.78
N TYR A 61 -35.54 14.67 12.91
CA TYR A 61 -34.74 13.53 12.49
C TYR A 61 -34.40 12.64 13.69
N TYR A 62 -34.60 11.34 13.50
CA TYR A 62 -34.26 10.31 14.48
C TYR A 62 -33.65 9.12 13.75
N VAL A 63 -32.41 8.76 14.09
CA VAL A 63 -31.77 7.53 13.63
C VAL A 63 -31.14 6.80 14.80
N THR A 64 -31.49 5.53 14.92
CA THR A 64 -30.83 4.52 15.75
C THR A 64 -29.95 3.67 14.86
N GLN A 65 -28.63 3.76 15.01
CA GLN A 65 -27.69 2.86 14.31
C GLN A 65 -26.65 2.35 15.30
N TYR A 66 -26.47 1.02 15.40
CA TYR A 66 -25.52 0.36 16.30
C TYR A 66 -25.61 0.79 17.78
N GLY A 67 -26.82 1.07 18.27
CA GLY A 67 -27.03 1.51 19.67
C GLY A 67 -26.72 2.98 19.94
N ILE A 68 -26.42 3.77 18.91
CA ILE A 68 -26.24 5.23 19.01
C ILE A 68 -27.50 5.93 18.50
N ASP A 69 -28.15 6.66 19.40
CA ASP A 69 -29.32 7.49 19.11
C ASP A 69 -28.87 8.90 18.66
N LYS A 70 -28.99 9.22 17.37
CA LYS A 70 -28.87 10.60 16.89
C LYS A 70 -30.25 11.21 16.69
N LYS A 71 -30.49 12.35 17.34
CA LYS A 71 -31.78 13.06 17.31
C LYS A 71 -31.55 14.54 17.00
N ALA A 72 -32.30 15.06 16.03
CA ALA A 72 -32.41 16.48 15.74
C ALA A 72 -33.90 16.82 15.69
N VAL A 73 -34.46 17.15 16.85
CA VAL A 73 -35.90 17.35 17.06
C VAL A 73 -36.18 18.75 17.62
N PRO A 74 -37.22 19.46 17.13
CA PRO A 74 -37.72 20.69 17.75
C PRO A 74 -38.11 20.50 19.22
N TRP A 75 -37.92 21.52 20.06
CA TRP A 75 -38.34 21.47 21.48
C TRP A 75 -39.86 21.34 21.65
N VAL A 76 -40.61 21.61 20.59
CA VAL A 76 -42.06 21.42 20.48
C VAL A 76 -42.44 20.01 20.05
N SER A 77 -41.47 19.20 19.58
CA SER A 77 -41.69 17.80 19.18
C SER A 77 -42.29 17.01 20.35
N GLY A 78 -43.37 16.28 20.09
CA GLY A 78 -44.12 15.52 21.07
C GLY A 78 -45.12 16.33 21.92
N LYS A 79 -45.22 17.65 21.74
CA LYS A 79 -46.13 18.57 22.47
C LYS A 79 -47.22 19.12 21.54
N GLU A 80 -48.29 19.70 22.10
CA GLU A 80 -49.35 20.37 21.30
C GLU A 80 -48.81 21.51 20.43
N ALA A 81 -47.73 22.17 20.85
CA ALA A 81 -47.08 23.19 20.02
C ALA A 81 -46.43 22.64 18.73
N SER A 82 -46.28 21.31 18.57
CA SER A 82 -45.79 20.73 17.31
C SER A 82 -46.79 20.88 16.17
N PHE A 83 -48.10 21.01 16.45
CA PHE A 83 -49.14 21.14 15.42
C PHE A 83 -49.03 22.45 14.63
N THR A 84 -48.44 23.49 15.22
CA THR A 84 -48.28 24.83 14.64
C THR A 84 -46.81 25.21 14.41
N LEU A 85 -45.90 24.24 14.27
CA LEU A 85 -44.46 24.56 14.23
C LEU A 85 -44.03 25.44 13.04
N ALA A 86 -44.80 25.47 11.95
CA ALA A 86 -44.53 26.38 10.83
C ALA A 86 -44.74 27.85 11.22
N ASP A 87 -45.63 28.13 12.18
CA ASP A 87 -45.95 29.48 12.66
C ASP A 87 -45.11 29.89 13.88
N LEU A 88 -44.37 28.95 14.47
CA LEU A 88 -43.53 29.20 15.63
C LEU A 88 -42.14 29.67 15.22
N LYS A 89 -41.58 30.56 16.04
CA LYS A 89 -40.19 30.99 15.92
C LYS A 89 -39.27 29.83 16.28
N GLY A 90 -38.44 29.38 15.34
CA GLY A 90 -37.47 28.32 15.55
C GLY A 90 -36.19 28.81 16.25
N ASN A 91 -35.20 27.92 16.43
CA ASN A 91 -33.93 28.25 17.08
C ASN A 91 -32.99 29.12 16.23
N THR A 92 -33.34 29.34 14.97
CA THR A 92 -32.70 30.33 14.08
C THR A 92 -33.23 31.74 14.30
N ASN A 93 -34.23 31.92 15.18
CA ASN A 93 -34.96 33.18 15.36
C ASN A 93 -35.81 33.56 14.13
N GLU A 94 -36.03 32.64 13.19
CA GLU A 94 -36.95 32.78 12.06
C GLU A 94 -38.17 31.88 12.25
N ILE A 95 -39.32 32.28 11.68
CA ILE A 95 -40.58 31.53 11.75
C ILE A 95 -40.43 30.23 10.94
N GLY A 96 -40.80 29.09 11.51
CA GLY A 96 -40.79 27.78 10.85
C GLY A 96 -39.41 27.18 10.57
N ARG A 97 -38.30 27.84 10.98
CA ARG A 97 -36.94 27.38 10.65
C ARG A 97 -36.15 26.86 11.84
N TYR A 98 -35.74 25.60 11.74
CA TYR A 98 -34.99 24.90 12.78
C TYR A 98 -33.65 24.40 12.27
N PHE A 99 -32.57 24.69 13.00
CA PHE A 99 -31.19 24.39 12.64
C PHE A 99 -30.55 23.45 13.68
N TYR A 100 -30.02 22.32 13.24
CA TYR A 100 -29.41 21.33 14.13
C TYR A 100 -28.05 20.88 13.62
N GLN A 101 -27.10 20.75 14.56
CA GLN A 101 -25.86 20.03 14.32
C GLN A 101 -26.07 18.54 14.63
N VAL A 102 -25.84 17.67 13.64
CA VAL A 102 -26.06 16.21 13.76
C VAL A 102 -24.74 15.44 13.90
N ALA A 103 -23.66 16.02 13.39
CA ALA A 103 -22.30 15.62 13.71
C ALA A 103 -21.60 16.83 14.33
N ALA A 104 -21.39 16.78 15.65
CA ALA A 104 -20.30 17.54 16.24
C ALA A 104 -19.02 16.79 15.89
N GLY A 105 -18.04 17.48 15.31
CA GLY A 105 -16.67 17.01 15.27
C GLY A 105 -16.18 16.84 16.70
N SER A 106 -16.55 15.75 17.36
CA SER A 106 -15.92 15.29 18.59
C SER A 106 -14.50 14.96 18.18
N GLY A 107 -13.54 15.73 18.71
CA GLY A 107 -12.13 15.62 18.37
C GLY A 107 -11.69 14.17 18.21
N GLY A 108 -11.30 13.80 16.99
CA GLY A 108 -10.73 12.49 16.70
C GLY A 108 -11.40 11.66 15.59
N THR A 109 -12.47 12.10 14.93
CA THR A 109 -12.93 11.42 13.70
C THR A 109 -12.02 11.82 12.53
N VAL A 110 -10.97 11.02 12.30
CA VAL A 110 -10.05 11.19 11.18
C VAL A 110 -10.78 10.83 9.88
N ASN A 111 -10.91 11.80 8.96
CA ASN A 111 -11.40 11.53 7.61
C ASN A 111 -10.28 10.89 6.78
N TYR A 112 -10.27 9.55 6.73
CA TYR A 112 -9.26 8.79 5.98
C TYR A 112 -9.40 8.95 4.46
N GLU A 113 -10.59 9.29 3.97
CA GLU A 113 -10.83 9.56 2.54
C GLU A 113 -10.10 10.83 2.12
N GLN A 114 -10.31 11.93 2.87
CA GLN A 114 -9.57 13.17 2.63
C GLN A 114 -8.06 12.98 2.81
N ARG A 115 -7.60 12.26 3.85
CA ARG A 115 -6.16 11.99 4.02
C ARG A 115 -5.56 11.21 2.85
N CYS A 116 -6.31 10.25 2.31
CA CYS A 116 -5.88 9.50 1.13
C CYS A 116 -5.77 10.42 -0.09
N GLU A 117 -6.79 11.26 -0.33
CA GLU A 117 -6.80 12.22 -1.44
C GLU A 117 -5.68 13.26 -1.31
N ASP A 118 -5.54 13.91 -0.16
CA ASP A 118 -4.49 14.90 0.11
C ASP A 118 -3.10 14.29 -0.08
N TRP A 119 -2.88 13.07 0.42
CA TRP A 119 -1.63 12.35 0.20
C TRP A 119 -1.41 12.07 -1.29
N TYR A 120 -2.43 11.58 -2.02
CA TYR A 120 -2.33 11.29 -3.45
C TYR A 120 -1.99 12.56 -4.25
N PHE A 121 -2.69 13.67 -4.00
CA PHE A 121 -2.44 14.95 -4.68
C PHE A 121 -1.10 15.60 -4.32
N SER A 122 -0.47 15.20 -3.20
CA SER A 122 0.89 15.63 -2.86
C SER A 122 1.98 14.83 -3.58
N GLN A 123 1.64 13.70 -4.21
CA GLN A 123 2.61 12.87 -4.91
C GLN A 123 3.10 13.52 -6.21
N ASN A 124 4.38 13.30 -6.53
CA ASN A 124 4.96 13.71 -7.80
C ASN A 124 5.03 12.53 -8.77
N MET A 125 4.12 12.51 -9.76
CA MET A 125 4.02 11.42 -10.74
C MET A 125 5.29 11.23 -11.59
N TYR A 126 6.07 12.29 -11.82
CA TYR A 126 7.35 12.17 -12.52
C TYR A 126 8.35 11.35 -11.71
N ILE A 127 8.43 11.60 -10.40
CA ILE A 127 9.31 10.86 -9.49
C ILE A 127 8.87 9.40 -9.39
N ILE A 128 7.56 9.14 -9.28
CA ILE A 128 7.02 7.76 -9.21
C ILE A 128 7.36 6.98 -10.48
N ASN A 129 7.19 7.58 -11.67
CA ASN A 129 7.53 6.93 -12.94
C ASN A 129 9.03 6.63 -13.04
N LEU A 130 9.89 7.56 -12.57
CA LEU A 130 11.34 7.33 -12.52
C LEU A 130 11.71 6.20 -11.54
N GLN A 131 11.09 6.17 -10.36
CA GLN A 131 11.27 5.07 -9.40
C GLN A 131 10.88 3.73 -10.04
N MET A 132 9.70 3.65 -10.65
CA MET A 132 9.24 2.43 -11.33
C MET A 132 10.23 1.95 -12.40
N ALA A 133 10.82 2.87 -13.18
CA ALA A 133 11.76 2.52 -14.24
C ALA A 133 13.15 2.11 -13.74
N LEU A 134 13.60 2.65 -12.60
CA LEU A 134 14.94 2.38 -12.04
C LEU A 134 14.95 1.24 -11.01
N THR A 135 13.78 0.80 -10.56
CA THR A 135 13.65 -0.33 -9.65
C THR A 135 13.51 -1.64 -10.45
N SER A 136 14.17 -2.71 -9.99
CA SER A 136 14.08 -4.02 -10.66
C SER A 136 12.65 -4.56 -10.62
N SER A 137 12.16 -5.07 -11.74
CA SER A 137 10.84 -5.70 -11.84
C SER A 137 10.70 -6.96 -10.98
N CYS A 138 9.48 -7.21 -10.53
CA CYS A 138 9.15 -8.39 -9.76
C CYS A 138 9.37 -9.68 -10.56
N PRO A 139 9.94 -10.72 -9.96
CA PRO A 139 9.89 -12.06 -10.52
C PRO A 139 8.45 -12.47 -10.89
N CYS A 140 8.28 -13.29 -11.92
CA CYS A 140 6.95 -13.72 -12.36
C CYS A 140 6.36 -14.79 -11.44
N ASP A 141 7.21 -15.56 -10.75
CA ASP A 141 6.80 -16.58 -9.80
C ASP A 141 7.63 -16.59 -8.51
N ARG A 142 7.03 -17.19 -7.48
CA ARG A 142 7.59 -17.28 -6.13
C ARG A 142 8.93 -18.02 -6.06
N ARG A 143 9.16 -19.02 -6.93
CA ARG A 143 10.44 -19.76 -6.93
C ARG A 143 11.55 -18.87 -7.47
N GLN A 144 11.29 -18.11 -8.53
CA GLN A 144 12.25 -17.12 -9.03
C GLN A 144 12.64 -16.12 -7.94
N ALA A 145 11.67 -15.55 -7.22
CA ALA A 145 11.93 -14.65 -6.11
C ALA A 145 12.78 -15.28 -4.99
N ARG A 146 12.55 -16.56 -4.67
CA ARG A 146 13.30 -17.28 -3.63
C ARG A 146 14.75 -17.56 -4.02
N PHE A 147 15.02 -17.88 -5.28
CA PHE A 147 16.37 -18.21 -5.75
C PHE A 147 17.16 -16.98 -6.19
N ASP A 148 16.50 -15.90 -6.56
CA ASP A 148 17.12 -14.64 -6.93
C ASP A 148 17.57 -13.87 -5.68
N ARG A 149 18.89 -13.85 -5.45
CA ARG A 149 19.52 -13.23 -4.27
C ARG A 149 19.35 -11.72 -4.19
N ARG A 150 18.86 -11.07 -5.25
CA ARG A 150 18.48 -9.66 -5.25
C ARG A 150 17.23 -9.42 -4.41
N TRP A 151 16.45 -10.46 -4.08
CA TRP A 151 15.23 -10.35 -3.31
C TRP A 151 15.41 -10.92 -1.91
N GLN A 152 14.75 -10.29 -0.95
CA GLN A 152 14.69 -10.72 0.44
C GLN A 152 13.23 -10.89 0.83
N GLN A 153 12.92 -12.01 1.47
CA GLN A 153 11.59 -12.29 2.00
C GLN A 153 11.23 -11.31 3.11
N ASP A 154 9.99 -10.87 3.13
CA ASP A 154 9.37 -10.18 4.26
C ASP A 154 9.06 -11.20 5.37
N ILE A 155 10.00 -11.31 6.31
CA ILE A 155 9.93 -12.28 7.41
C ILE A 155 8.81 -11.95 8.39
N ASP A 156 8.48 -10.67 8.58
CA ASP A 156 7.45 -10.26 9.52
C ASP A 156 6.07 -10.67 8.99
N LEU A 157 5.83 -10.50 7.68
CA LEU A 157 4.64 -11.04 7.03
C LEU A 157 4.63 -12.58 7.06
N ALA A 158 5.76 -13.24 6.78
CA ALA A 158 5.84 -14.70 6.81
C ALA A 158 5.49 -15.28 8.20
N ARG A 159 5.91 -14.61 9.28
CA ARG A 159 5.59 -15.00 10.67
C ARG A 159 4.13 -14.75 11.05
N SER A 160 3.44 -13.83 10.37
CA SER A 160 2.03 -13.53 10.64
C SER A 160 1.07 -14.65 10.18
N GLY A 161 1.56 -15.63 9.42
CA GLY A 161 0.70 -16.69 8.86
C GLY A 161 -0.14 -16.24 7.66
N ALA A 162 0.26 -15.16 6.98
CA ALA A 162 -0.42 -14.66 5.80
C ALA A 162 -0.51 -15.72 4.69
N SER A 163 -1.59 -15.68 3.90
CA SER A 163 -1.83 -16.59 2.76
C SER A 163 -0.99 -16.25 1.52
N MET A 164 0.02 -15.39 1.65
CA MET A 164 0.92 -14.97 0.58
C MET A 164 2.36 -14.85 1.08
N GLU A 165 3.30 -14.91 0.14
CA GLU A 165 4.73 -14.73 0.41
C GLU A 165 5.21 -13.48 -0.33
N CYS A 166 5.72 -12.49 0.41
CA CYS A 166 6.16 -11.23 -0.17
C CYS A 166 7.67 -11.03 -0.04
N TYR A 167 8.23 -10.31 -1.01
CA TYR A 167 9.65 -10.04 -1.16
C TYR A 167 9.86 -8.57 -1.52
N TYR A 168 10.94 -7.98 -1.02
CA TYR A 168 11.45 -6.69 -1.50
C TYR A 168 12.91 -6.83 -1.91
N GLN A 169 13.46 -5.87 -2.63
CA GLN A 169 14.87 -5.95 -3.01
C GLN A 169 15.75 -5.97 -1.76
N ARG A 170 16.83 -6.74 -1.78
CA ARG A 170 17.73 -6.90 -0.64
C ARG A 170 18.61 -5.67 -0.42
N PHE A 171 18.93 -4.99 -1.51
CA PHE A 171 19.81 -3.84 -1.57
C PHE A 171 19.05 -2.64 -2.13
N LEU A 172 19.54 -1.44 -1.83
CA LEU A 172 18.99 -0.21 -2.38
C LEU A 172 19.12 -0.21 -3.91
N SER A 173 18.08 0.31 -4.58
CA SER A 173 18.16 0.71 -5.98
C SER A 173 18.94 2.04 -6.10
N PHE A 174 19.10 2.56 -7.32
CA PHE A 174 19.54 3.94 -7.57
C PHE A 174 18.60 5.00 -6.95
N THR A 175 17.42 4.58 -6.51
CA THR A 175 16.45 5.42 -5.79
C THR A 175 16.20 4.86 -4.39
N THR A 176 15.46 5.62 -3.57
CA THR A 176 14.97 5.15 -2.28
C THR A 176 13.91 4.05 -2.39
N ALA A 177 13.36 3.85 -3.60
CA ALA A 177 12.24 2.97 -3.84
C ALA A 177 12.65 1.51 -4.00
N THR A 178 11.69 0.61 -3.75
CA THR A 178 11.85 -0.82 -3.96
C THR A 178 10.53 -1.45 -4.38
N GLN A 179 10.57 -2.47 -5.23
CA GLN A 179 9.38 -3.25 -5.53
C GLN A 179 9.05 -4.15 -4.33
N TYR A 180 7.77 -4.24 -3.99
CA TYR A 180 7.24 -5.20 -3.04
C TYR A 180 6.42 -6.22 -3.81
N CYS A 181 6.98 -7.42 -3.99
CA CYS A 181 6.45 -8.47 -4.84
C CYS A 181 5.83 -9.58 -3.99
N CYS A 182 4.52 -9.74 -4.09
CA CYS A 182 3.76 -10.72 -3.33
C CYS A 182 3.27 -11.86 -4.24
N TYR A 183 3.37 -13.08 -3.75
CA TYR A 183 3.02 -14.28 -4.49
C TYR A 183 2.00 -15.11 -3.73
N ASP A 184 1.12 -15.76 -4.48
CA ASP A 184 0.19 -16.72 -3.93
C ASP A 184 0.94 -17.92 -3.32
N ASN A 185 0.58 -18.33 -2.10
CA ASN A 185 1.28 -19.43 -1.44
C ASN A 185 1.04 -20.80 -2.09
N PHE A 186 -0.10 -20.97 -2.76
CA PHE A 186 -0.50 -22.23 -3.37
C PHE A 186 -0.01 -22.32 -4.81
N TRP A 187 -0.39 -21.36 -5.65
CA TRP A 187 -0.06 -21.33 -7.08
C TRP A 187 1.33 -20.74 -7.37
N GLY A 188 1.86 -19.89 -6.49
CA GLY A 188 3.16 -19.24 -6.68
C GLY A 188 3.15 -18.10 -7.70
N SER A 189 2.00 -17.71 -8.23
CA SER A 189 1.86 -16.60 -9.18
C SER A 189 2.01 -15.25 -8.51
N LEU A 190 2.56 -14.27 -9.23
CA LEU A 190 2.60 -12.87 -8.79
C LEU A 190 1.16 -12.34 -8.58
N LEU A 191 0.93 -11.72 -7.43
CA LEU A 191 -0.36 -11.14 -7.05
C LEU A 191 -0.41 -9.68 -7.51
N THR A 192 -1.30 -9.36 -8.44
CA THR A 192 -1.51 -7.99 -8.98
C THR A 192 -2.92 -7.50 -8.64
N ARG A 193 -3.24 -7.51 -7.34
CA ARG A 193 -4.60 -7.24 -6.83
C ARG A 193 -4.89 -5.74 -6.74
N SER A 194 -6.11 -5.35 -7.12
CA SER A 194 -6.60 -3.97 -7.06
C SER A 194 -6.94 -3.47 -5.65
N ASP A 195 -6.96 -4.37 -4.66
CA ASP A 195 -7.22 -4.07 -3.25
C ASP A 195 -5.95 -3.64 -2.48
N GLY A 196 -4.81 -3.52 -3.16
CA GLY A 196 -3.53 -3.14 -2.56
C GLY A 196 -2.90 -4.24 -1.70
N SER A 197 -3.52 -5.41 -1.56
CA SER A 197 -2.95 -6.54 -0.82
C SER A 197 -1.86 -7.30 -1.61
N GLY A 198 -1.75 -7.03 -2.91
CA GLY A 198 -0.76 -7.66 -3.80
C GLY A 198 0.54 -6.87 -3.94
N SER A 199 1.22 -7.11 -5.06
CA SER A 199 2.50 -6.50 -5.43
C SER A 199 2.34 -5.04 -5.85
N HIS A 200 3.27 -4.19 -5.45
CA HIS A 200 3.28 -2.75 -5.75
C HIS A 200 4.65 -2.15 -5.42
N LEU A 201 4.90 -0.94 -5.92
CA LEU A 201 6.07 -0.15 -5.57
C LEU A 201 5.97 0.37 -4.13
N TYR A 202 7.09 0.41 -3.41
CA TYR A 202 7.31 1.28 -2.25
C TYR A 202 8.26 2.40 -2.62
N SER A 203 7.91 3.64 -2.30
CA SER A 203 8.81 4.78 -2.55
C SER A 203 10.00 4.81 -1.60
N PHE A 204 9.90 4.13 -0.45
CA PHE A 204 10.97 4.01 0.52
C PHE A 204 11.21 2.56 0.93
N HIS A 205 12.46 2.13 0.80
CA HIS A 205 12.87 0.77 1.13
C HIS A 205 12.63 0.45 2.63
N PRO A 206 11.90 -0.64 2.98
CA PRO A 206 11.49 -0.94 4.35
C PRO A 206 12.63 -1.05 5.37
N LYS A 207 13.75 -1.66 4.97
CA LYS A 207 14.95 -1.84 5.81
C LYS A 207 15.80 -0.58 6.00
N PHE A 208 16.03 0.20 4.94
CA PHE A 208 16.96 1.34 4.96
C PHE A 208 16.27 2.65 5.34
N TYR A 209 14.98 2.81 5.04
CA TYR A 209 14.21 4.03 5.25
C TYR A 209 12.94 3.78 6.08
N ARG A 210 13.07 3.04 7.20
CA ARG A 210 11.93 2.55 7.99
C ARG A 210 10.89 3.61 8.37
N SER A 211 11.33 4.78 8.82
CA SER A 211 10.43 5.87 9.23
C SER A 211 9.64 6.42 8.04
N MET A 212 10.34 6.73 6.94
CA MET A 212 9.72 7.24 5.71
C MET A 212 8.82 6.19 5.07
N HIS A 213 9.24 4.93 5.01
CA HIS A 213 8.43 3.81 4.55
C HIS A 213 7.11 3.71 5.33
N THR A 214 7.16 3.87 6.65
CA THR A 214 5.93 3.84 7.46
C THR A 214 5.00 5.01 7.09
N GLN A 215 5.54 6.22 6.97
CA GLN A 215 4.75 7.42 6.74
C GLN A 215 4.24 7.57 5.30
N GLU A 216 5.01 7.14 4.31
CA GLU A 216 4.77 7.41 2.88
C GLU A 216 4.27 6.20 2.11
N ASP A 217 4.41 4.99 2.65
CA ASP A 217 3.94 3.76 2.01
C ASP A 217 2.91 3.00 2.86
N VAL A 218 3.16 2.79 4.15
CA VAL A 218 2.30 1.95 5.02
C VAL A 218 1.05 2.67 5.51
N GLU A 219 1.18 3.89 6.05
CA GLU A 219 0.03 4.65 6.56
C GLU A 219 -0.94 5.06 5.44
N PRO A 220 -0.49 5.59 4.29
CA PRO A 220 -1.39 5.93 3.19
C PRO A 220 -2.12 4.71 2.64
N LYS A 221 -1.46 3.55 2.58
CA LYS A 221 -2.11 2.29 2.22
C LYS A 221 -3.27 1.94 3.15
N LYS A 222 -3.11 2.12 4.47
CA LYS A 222 -4.20 1.90 5.41
C LYS A 222 -5.35 2.88 5.17
N TRP A 223 -5.04 4.16 4.99
CA TRP A 223 -6.05 5.20 4.74
C TRP A 223 -6.84 4.92 3.46
N CYS A 224 -6.15 4.60 2.37
CA CYS A 224 -6.73 4.42 1.04
C CYS A 224 -7.36 3.04 0.79
N CYS A 225 -6.76 1.95 1.31
CA CYS A 225 -7.17 0.58 0.97
C CYS A 225 -7.86 -0.17 2.12
N SER A 226 -7.61 0.19 3.38
CA SER A 226 -8.18 -0.52 4.53
C SER A 226 -9.34 0.22 5.19
N TYR A 227 -9.28 1.55 5.21
CA TYR A 227 -10.29 2.40 5.85
C TYR A 227 -11.27 3.04 4.87
N THR A 228 -10.96 3.01 3.57
CA THR A 228 -11.78 3.57 2.50
C THR A 228 -11.72 2.67 1.27
N ASP A 229 -12.59 2.92 0.29
CA ASP A 229 -12.62 2.20 -0.98
C ASP A 229 -11.76 2.89 -2.07
N ASN A 230 -10.85 3.79 -1.67
CA ASN A 230 -10.01 4.59 -2.57
C ASN A 230 -8.65 3.97 -2.88
N CYS A 231 -8.55 2.63 -2.83
CA CYS A 231 -7.28 1.95 -3.04
C CYS A 231 -6.67 2.19 -4.43
N HIS A 232 -7.51 2.51 -5.42
CA HIS A 232 -7.08 2.88 -6.76
C HIS A 232 -6.17 4.13 -6.76
N LEU A 233 -6.37 5.09 -5.84
CA LEU A 233 -5.49 6.26 -5.68
C LEU A 233 -4.11 5.84 -5.15
N TYR A 234 -4.09 4.94 -4.16
CA TYR A 234 -2.84 4.37 -3.66
C TYR A 234 -2.08 3.64 -4.75
N LEU A 235 -2.74 2.76 -5.50
CA LEU A 235 -2.11 2.01 -6.59
C LEU A 235 -1.72 2.88 -7.79
N ALA A 236 -2.35 4.04 -8.00
CA ALA A 236 -1.90 5.01 -8.98
C ALA A 236 -0.56 5.66 -8.55
N ALA A 237 -0.41 5.96 -7.26
CA ALA A 237 0.83 6.52 -6.70
C ALA A 237 1.92 5.46 -6.41
N ARG A 238 1.52 4.20 -6.27
CA ARG A 238 2.38 3.03 -6.01
C ARG A 238 2.03 1.93 -7.02
N PRO A 239 2.48 2.10 -8.29
CA PRO A 239 2.08 1.24 -9.38
C PRO A 239 2.49 -0.22 -9.15
N VAL A 240 1.67 -1.12 -9.71
CA VAL A 240 1.89 -2.57 -9.70
C VAL A 240 2.89 -2.94 -10.80
N ASP A 241 3.89 -3.76 -10.47
CA ASP A 241 4.75 -4.40 -11.46
C ASP A 241 4.12 -5.72 -11.93
N TYR A 242 4.15 -5.95 -13.25
CA TYR A 242 3.55 -7.13 -13.90
C TYR A 242 4.59 -8.15 -14.35
N CYS A 243 5.81 -8.10 -13.82
CA CYS A 243 6.96 -8.95 -14.14
C CYS A 243 7.48 -8.94 -15.59
N TRP A 244 6.92 -8.10 -16.47
CA TRP A 244 7.24 -8.12 -17.90
C TRP A 244 8.72 -7.91 -18.24
N SER A 245 9.42 -7.11 -17.44
CA SER A 245 10.85 -6.82 -17.58
C SER A 245 11.73 -7.65 -16.62
N TYR A 246 11.17 -8.65 -15.94
CA TYR A 246 11.98 -9.50 -15.08
C TYR A 246 12.89 -10.41 -15.91
N SER A 247 14.19 -10.27 -15.68
CA SER A 247 15.20 -11.19 -16.15
C SER A 247 15.84 -11.91 -14.95
N PRO A 248 15.75 -13.25 -14.88
CA PRO A 248 16.36 -14.01 -13.79
C PRO A 248 17.89 -13.88 -13.85
N PRO A 249 18.56 -13.75 -12.69
CA PRO A 249 20.01 -13.64 -12.66
C PRO A 249 20.64 -14.92 -13.22
N TRP A 250 21.65 -14.76 -14.04
CA TRP A 250 22.41 -15.87 -14.59
C TRP A 250 23.51 -16.30 -13.61
N PHE A 251 23.47 -17.55 -13.18
CA PHE A 251 24.42 -18.10 -12.22
C PHE A 251 25.67 -18.65 -12.93
N GLY A 252 26.82 -18.00 -12.73
CA GLY A 252 28.13 -18.59 -12.98
C GLY A 252 28.54 -19.48 -11.81
N TRP A 253 28.97 -20.71 -12.09
CA TRP A 253 29.47 -21.66 -11.10
C TRP A 253 30.93 -21.97 -11.41
N PHE A 254 31.78 -22.01 -10.38
CA PHE A 254 33.17 -22.46 -10.45
C PHE A 254 33.33 -23.67 -9.50
N PHE A 255 33.65 -24.84 -10.03
CA PHE A 255 34.07 -26.00 -9.21
C PHE A 255 35.60 -26.03 -9.14
N GLY A 256 36.17 -26.55 -8.04
CA GLY A 256 37.61 -26.75 -7.87
C GLY A 256 38.18 -27.73 -8.92
N ASP A 257 39.43 -27.47 -9.36
CA ASP A 257 39.97 -27.73 -10.72
C ASP A 257 39.22 -26.88 -11.75
N PRO A 258 39.82 -25.88 -12.46
CA PRO A 258 39.07 -24.67 -12.78
C PRO A 258 38.15 -24.87 -13.96
N HIS A 259 36.98 -25.42 -13.67
CA HIS A 259 35.84 -25.47 -14.54
C HIS A 259 35.14 -24.12 -14.45
N ILE A 260 35.40 -23.27 -15.44
CA ILE A 260 34.84 -21.93 -15.58
C ILE A 260 33.56 -22.06 -16.41
N ARG A 261 32.46 -21.50 -15.91
CA ARG A 261 31.26 -21.28 -16.74
C ARG A 261 31.09 -19.79 -17.01
N THR A 262 31.14 -19.42 -18.29
CA THR A 262 31.01 -18.03 -18.74
C THR A 262 29.56 -17.55 -18.67
N LEU A 263 29.34 -16.24 -18.78
CA LEU A 263 28.03 -15.59 -18.67
C LEU A 263 27.03 -16.01 -19.78
N ASP A 264 27.52 -16.57 -20.88
CA ASP A 264 26.73 -17.15 -21.98
C ASP A 264 26.50 -18.68 -21.81
N GLY A 265 27.03 -19.27 -20.73
CA GLY A 265 26.72 -20.64 -20.32
C GLY A 265 27.63 -21.71 -20.86
N LEU A 266 28.67 -21.31 -21.59
CA LEU A 266 29.73 -22.20 -22.04
C LEU A 266 30.62 -22.61 -20.87
N SER A 267 31.01 -23.87 -20.86
CA SER A 267 31.87 -24.45 -19.83
C SER A 267 33.27 -24.69 -20.40
N TYR A 268 34.27 -24.24 -19.65
CA TYR A 268 35.68 -24.35 -19.99
C TYR A 268 36.45 -24.96 -18.83
N THR A 269 37.53 -25.68 -19.12
CA THR A 269 38.50 -26.13 -18.11
C THR A 269 39.78 -25.34 -18.29
N PHE A 270 40.28 -24.71 -17.23
CA PHE A 270 41.42 -23.81 -17.28
C PHE A 270 42.41 -24.10 -16.16
N ASN A 271 43.45 -24.88 -16.40
CA ASN A 271 44.46 -25.24 -15.39
C ASN A 271 45.64 -24.24 -15.32
N GLY A 272 45.36 -22.95 -15.35
CA GLY A 272 46.37 -21.90 -15.23
C GLY A 272 46.77 -21.67 -13.77
N LEU A 273 48.08 -21.55 -13.49
CA LEU A 273 48.62 -21.17 -12.18
C LEU A 273 49.00 -19.69 -12.19
N GLY A 274 48.30 -18.87 -11.42
CA GLY A 274 48.58 -17.44 -11.33
C GLY A 274 47.37 -16.60 -10.93
N GLU A 275 47.39 -15.32 -11.32
CA GLU A 275 46.30 -14.38 -11.09
C GLU A 275 45.67 -13.99 -12.43
N TYR A 276 44.34 -14.06 -12.50
CA TYR A 276 43.58 -13.87 -13.71
C TYR A 276 42.43 -12.91 -13.48
N VAL A 277 42.14 -12.06 -14.46
CA VAL A 277 40.90 -11.27 -14.49
C VAL A 277 39.77 -12.20 -14.91
N LEU A 278 38.79 -12.40 -14.03
CA LEU A 278 37.66 -13.29 -14.25
C LEU A 278 36.46 -12.56 -14.85
N LEU A 279 36.29 -11.28 -14.50
CA LEU A 279 35.25 -10.42 -15.04
C LEU A 279 35.74 -8.98 -15.03
N GLU A 280 35.53 -8.28 -16.14
CA GLU A 280 35.79 -6.85 -16.27
C GLU A 280 34.66 -6.24 -17.09
N THR A 281 34.08 -5.13 -16.60
CA THR A 281 33.07 -4.41 -17.37
C THR A 281 33.74 -3.61 -18.49
N THR A 282 33.03 -3.41 -19.60
CA THR A 282 33.58 -2.71 -20.78
C THR A 282 33.96 -1.26 -20.52
N ASP A 283 33.34 -0.64 -19.51
CA ASP A 283 33.64 0.71 -19.04
C ASP A 283 34.79 0.75 -18.02
N GLY A 284 35.34 -0.40 -17.62
CA GLY A 284 36.40 -0.55 -16.64
C GLY A 284 35.99 -0.23 -15.20
N ASN A 285 34.69 -0.04 -14.95
CA ASN A 285 34.22 0.36 -13.62
C ASN A 285 34.27 -0.80 -12.62
N PHE A 286 34.11 -2.04 -13.07
CA PHE A 286 34.19 -3.21 -12.21
C PHE A 286 35.24 -4.18 -12.74
N THR A 287 36.14 -4.61 -11.86
CA THR A 287 37.12 -5.66 -12.14
C THR A 287 37.11 -6.69 -11.03
N MET A 288 37.13 -7.96 -11.43
CA MET A 288 37.26 -9.10 -10.55
C MET A 288 38.46 -9.95 -10.97
N GLN A 289 39.31 -10.27 -10.00
CA GLN A 289 40.46 -11.13 -10.15
C GLN A 289 40.30 -12.40 -9.32
N GLY A 290 40.80 -13.51 -9.86
CA GLY A 290 40.93 -14.78 -9.16
C GLY A 290 42.39 -15.21 -9.13
N ARG A 291 42.85 -15.65 -7.97
CA ARG A 291 44.15 -16.31 -7.79
C ARG A 291 43.95 -17.82 -7.77
N THR A 292 44.77 -18.53 -8.54
CA THR A 292 44.86 -19.98 -8.49
C THR A 292 46.17 -20.43 -7.84
N GLU A 293 46.08 -21.50 -7.06
CA GLU A 293 47.22 -22.19 -6.44
C GLU A 293 47.18 -23.67 -6.80
N LYS A 294 48.29 -24.38 -6.61
CA LYS A 294 48.31 -25.82 -6.82
C LYS A 294 47.42 -26.52 -5.79
N ALA A 295 46.63 -27.47 -6.26
CA ALA A 295 45.83 -28.30 -5.38
C ALA A 295 46.75 -29.22 -4.56
N LEU A 296 46.31 -29.55 -3.35
CA LEU A 296 46.99 -30.47 -2.44
C LEU A 296 46.17 -31.76 -2.31
N ASN A 297 46.86 -32.90 -2.31
CA ASN A 297 46.33 -34.21 -1.91
C ASN A 297 46.00 -34.22 -0.40
N GLU A 298 45.16 -35.17 0.06
CA GLU A 298 44.94 -35.48 1.49
C GLU A 298 46.22 -35.55 2.34
N ASN A 299 47.35 -35.94 1.74
CA ASN A 299 48.68 -36.01 2.35
C ASN A 299 49.47 -34.69 2.29
N GLY A 300 48.86 -33.59 1.84
CA GLY A 300 49.50 -32.28 1.71
C GLY A 300 50.52 -32.15 0.57
N THR A 301 50.56 -33.13 -0.35
CA THR A 301 51.44 -33.08 -1.52
C THR A 301 50.77 -32.35 -2.68
N GLU A 302 51.51 -31.48 -3.35
CA GLU A 302 51.03 -30.77 -4.55
C GLU A 302 50.68 -31.78 -5.66
N ILE A 303 49.50 -31.62 -6.24
CA ILE A 303 49.06 -32.35 -7.44
C ILE A 303 49.10 -31.44 -8.67
N ALA A 304 49.16 -32.04 -9.86
CA ALA A 304 49.19 -31.32 -11.14
C ALA A 304 47.80 -30.77 -11.54
N ALA A 305 47.16 -30.06 -10.62
CA ALA A 305 45.89 -29.37 -10.80
C ALA A 305 45.93 -28.04 -10.06
N THR A 306 45.15 -27.07 -10.51
CA THR A 306 45.06 -25.74 -9.88
C THR A 306 43.67 -25.51 -9.29
N ILE A 307 43.59 -24.86 -8.14
CA ILE A 307 42.32 -24.46 -7.48
C ILE A 307 42.32 -22.97 -7.23
N PHE A 308 41.15 -22.34 -7.19
CA PHE A 308 41.05 -20.95 -6.74
C PHE A 308 41.34 -20.86 -5.24
N SER A 309 42.36 -20.07 -4.87
CA SER A 309 42.72 -19.79 -3.48
C SER A 309 42.27 -18.40 -3.01
N GLY A 310 41.87 -17.53 -3.93
CA GLY A 310 41.38 -16.21 -3.55
C GLY A 310 40.68 -15.48 -4.68
N PHE A 311 39.81 -14.55 -4.29
CA PHE A 311 39.11 -13.65 -5.18
C PHE A 311 39.22 -12.22 -4.66
N ALA A 312 39.41 -11.27 -5.57
CA ALA A 312 39.40 -9.85 -5.28
C ALA A 312 38.44 -9.16 -6.25
N ALA A 313 37.56 -8.31 -5.75
CA ALA A 313 36.65 -7.52 -6.59
C ALA A 313 36.73 -6.05 -6.20
N LYS A 314 36.73 -5.17 -7.19
CA LYS A 314 36.75 -3.73 -7.00
C LYS A 314 35.77 -3.07 -7.97
N ASP A 315 34.96 -2.17 -7.44
CA ASP A 315 34.16 -1.23 -8.22
C ASP A 315 34.83 0.17 -8.19
N ALA A 316 34.55 1.02 -9.17
CA ALA A 316 35.24 2.30 -9.38
C ALA A 316 35.17 3.23 -8.17
N THR A 317 34.10 3.11 -7.39
CA THR A 317 33.83 3.93 -6.20
C THR A 317 33.99 3.18 -4.89
N SER A 318 34.30 1.88 -4.92
CA SER A 318 34.37 1.05 -3.72
C SER A 318 35.81 0.71 -3.32
N ASP A 319 35.99 0.42 -2.04
CA ASP A 319 37.18 -0.28 -1.58
C ASP A 319 37.21 -1.70 -2.16
N PRO A 320 38.41 -2.26 -2.45
CA PRO A 320 38.53 -3.62 -2.94
C PRO A 320 38.15 -4.63 -1.85
N VAL A 321 37.28 -5.57 -2.20
CA VAL A 321 36.87 -6.69 -1.33
C VAL A 321 37.68 -7.91 -1.69
N ASN A 322 38.41 -8.46 -0.72
CA ASN A 322 39.24 -9.65 -0.90
C ASN A 322 38.67 -10.81 -0.08
N ILE A 323 38.50 -11.96 -0.72
CA ILE A 323 38.08 -13.22 -0.10
C ILE A 323 39.20 -14.23 -0.35
N LEU A 324 39.83 -14.70 0.72
CA LEU A 324 40.84 -15.76 0.65
C LEU A 324 40.19 -17.08 1.07
N ALA A 325 40.30 -18.09 0.23
CA ALA A 325 39.92 -19.46 0.55
C ALA A 325 41.17 -20.20 1.05
N ASN A 326 41.08 -20.81 2.22
CA ASN A 326 42.19 -21.63 2.73
C ASN A 326 42.36 -22.85 1.82
N ALA A 327 43.47 -22.90 1.09
CA ALA A 327 43.86 -23.98 0.17
C ALA A 327 43.98 -25.36 0.84
N ALA A 328 43.86 -25.44 2.17
CA ALA A 328 44.29 -26.60 2.94
C ALA A 328 43.20 -27.61 3.32
N ARG A 329 41.88 -27.34 3.26
CA ARG A 329 40.91 -28.33 3.80
C ARG A 329 39.54 -28.52 3.18
N ASP A 330 39.06 -27.72 2.25
CA ASP A 330 37.79 -28.03 1.56
C ASP A 330 37.84 -27.46 0.15
N GLY A 331 37.84 -28.34 -0.85
CA GLY A 331 37.90 -27.99 -2.28
C GLY A 331 36.66 -27.28 -2.83
N ASN A 332 35.94 -26.51 -2.02
CA ASN A 332 34.73 -25.78 -2.40
C ASN A 332 34.84 -24.31 -2.00
N ALA A 333 35.62 -23.54 -2.76
CA ALA A 333 35.48 -22.09 -2.79
C ALA A 333 34.28 -21.73 -3.68
N ASN A 334 33.07 -21.79 -3.13
CA ASN A 334 31.84 -21.40 -3.84
C ASN A 334 31.67 -19.89 -3.77
N ALA A 335 31.92 -19.19 -4.87
CA ALA A 335 31.62 -17.78 -5.02
C ALA A 335 30.51 -17.59 -6.07
N THR A 336 29.34 -17.13 -5.62
CA THR A 336 28.18 -16.85 -6.49
C THR A 336 28.13 -15.35 -6.78
N TYR A 337 28.21 -14.97 -8.05
CA TYR A 337 28.11 -13.58 -8.48
C TYR A 337 26.82 -13.37 -9.28
N VAL A 338 26.17 -12.24 -9.04
CA VAL A 338 25.00 -11.78 -9.79
C VAL A 338 25.45 -10.57 -10.59
N CYS A 339 25.58 -10.74 -11.91
CA CYS A 339 25.88 -9.61 -12.81
C CYS A 339 24.57 -8.96 -13.26
N PHE A 340 24.57 -7.64 -13.29
CA PHE A 340 23.49 -6.83 -13.86
C PHE A 340 23.88 -6.54 -15.32
N GLY A 341 22.96 -6.83 -16.25
CA GLY A 341 23.10 -6.48 -17.67
C GLY A 341 22.36 -5.20 -18.01
#